data_AF-A0A2E7TY39-F1
#
_entry.id   AF-A0A2E7TY39-F1
#
_cell.length_a   1.000
_cell.length_b   1.000
_cell.length_c   1.000
_cell.angle_alpha   90.00
_cell.angle_beta   90.00
_cell.angle_gamma   90.00
#
_symmetry.space_group_name_H-M   'P 1'
#
loop_
_entity.id
_entity.type
_entity.pdbx_description
1 polymer ?
#
loop_
_entity_poly.entity_id
_entity_poly.type
_entity_poly.pdbx_seq_one_letter_code
_entity_poly.pdbx_strand_id
1 'polypeptide(L)' 'MERYMTDGGTPFLDNNYTVFGYVVEGLNIIDSVAAVPTGAGNRPRSDVRMAIEVIR' A
#
# COMPACT_ATOMS: atom_id res chain seq x y z
N MET A 1 12.46 -1.09 -8.76
CA MET A 1 12.27 0.01 -9.74
C MET A 1 11.62 -0.49 -11.02
N GLU A 2 12.05 -1.64 -11.55
CA GLU A 2 11.44 -2.28 -12.73
C GLU A 2 9.92 -2.34 -12.66
N ARG A 3 9.35 -2.86 -11.56
CA ARG A 3 7.90 -2.93 -11.36
C ARG A 3 7.16 -1.58 -11.38
N TYR A 4 7.78 -0.50 -10.88
CA TYR A 4 7.22 0.85 -10.93
C TYR A 4 7.23 1.42 -12.36
N MET A 5 8.26 1.07 -13.13
CA MET A 5 8.38 1.47 -14.53
C MET A 5 7.47 0.65 -15.46
N THR A 6 7.16 -0.61 -15.12
CA THR A 6 6.31 -1.50 -15.91
C THR A 6 4.83 -1.39 -15.57
N ASP A 7 4.50 -1.45 -14.28
CA ASP A 7 3.12 -1.52 -13.79
C ASP A 7 2.57 -0.11 -13.50
N GLY A 8 3.45 0.89 -13.53
CA GLY A 8 3.15 2.28 -13.20
C GLY A 8 3.17 2.54 -11.69
N GLY A 9 2.69 3.73 -11.33
CA GLY A 9 2.60 4.17 -9.95
C GLY A 9 2.01 5.56 -9.88
N THR A 10 2.56 6.43 -9.02
CA THR A 10 2.04 7.78 -8.81
C THR A 10 3.13 8.82 -9.08
N PRO A 11 3.46 9.11 -10.35
CA PRO A 11 4.65 9.91 -10.72
C PRO A 11 4.66 11.33 -10.16
N PHE A 12 3.49 11.90 -9.88
CA PHE A 12 3.41 13.24 -9.28
C PHE A 12 3.93 13.29 -7.84
N LEU A 13 4.18 12.14 -7.20
CA LEU A 13 4.82 12.04 -5.89
C LEU A 13 6.36 11.91 -5.98
N ASP A 14 6.91 11.70 -7.18
CA ASP A 14 8.35 11.56 -7.37
C ASP A 14 9.10 12.81 -6.90
N ASN A 15 10.29 12.63 -6.32
CA ASN A 15 11.12 13.64 -5.66
C ASN A 15 10.51 14.31 -4.41
N ASN A 16 9.23 14.08 -4.11
CA ASN A 16 8.58 14.58 -2.89
C ASN A 16 8.59 13.55 -1.75
N TYR A 17 8.70 12.25 -2.06
CA TYR A 17 8.66 11.17 -1.09
C TYR A 17 9.81 10.18 -1.29
N THR A 18 10.46 9.78 -0.20
CA THR A 18 11.52 8.75 -0.22
C THR A 18 10.92 7.35 -0.12
N VAL A 19 11.20 6.52 -1.11
CA VAL A 19 10.83 5.10 -1.10
C VAL A 19 11.82 4.31 -0.23
N PHE A 20 11.33 3.67 0.84
CA PHE A 20 12.15 2.89 1.78
C PHE A 20 12.03 1.36 1.63
N GLY A 21 11.12 0.88 0.78
CA GLY A 21 10.89 -0.54 0.57
C GLY A 21 9.79 -0.80 -0.46
N TYR A 22 9.56 -2.07 -0.76
CA TYR A 22 8.49 -2.51 -1.65
C TYR A 22 7.94 -3.86 -1.18
N VAL A 23 6.70 -4.14 -1.57
CA VAL A 23 6.02 -5.39 -1.22
C VAL A 23 6.48 -6.49 -2.17
N VAL A 24 7.03 -7.56 -1.61
CA VAL A 24 7.51 -8.72 -2.38
C VAL A 24 6.40 -9.73 -2.67
N GLU A 25 5.43 -9.87 -1.76
CA GLU A 25 4.34 -10.85 -1.84
C GLU A 25 3.04 -10.29 -1.24
N GLY A 26 1.89 -10.84 -1.65
CA GLY A 26 0.60 -10.48 -1.08
C GLY A 26 -0.02 -9.18 -1.59
N LEU A 27 0.29 -8.74 -2.82
CA LEU A 27 -0.34 -7.54 -3.40
C LEU A 27 -1.87 -7.60 -3.43
N ASN A 28 -2.45 -8.79 -3.65
CA ASN A 28 -3.90 -9.00 -3.61
C ASN A 28 -4.52 -8.70 -2.24
N ILE A 29 -3.76 -8.82 -1.15
CA ILE A 29 -4.22 -8.46 0.19
C ILE A 29 -4.40 -6.95 0.28
N ILE A 30 -3.47 -6.17 -0.30
CA ILE A 30 -3.57 -4.71 -0.37
C ILE A 30 -4.86 -4.30 -1.10
N ASP A 31 -5.15 -4.93 -2.23
CA ASP A 31 -6.37 -4.65 -3.00
C ASP A 31 -7.63 -4.96 -2.18
N SER A 32 -7.64 -6.08 -1.44
CA SER A 32 -8.76 -6.43 -0.56
C SER A 32 -8.98 -5.42 0.57
N VAL A 33 -7.90 -4.86 1.12
CA VAL A 33 -7.96 -3.83 2.16
C VAL A 33 -8.44 -2.51 1.56
N ALA A 34 -8.01 -2.16 0.35
CA ALA A 34 -8.45 -0.96 -0.35
C ALA A 34 -9.96 -0.98 -0.69
N ALA A 35 -10.53 -2.17 -0.88
CA ALA A 35 -11.94 -2.37 -1.20
C ALA A 35 -12.90 -2.33 0.01
N VAL A 36 -12.40 -2.20 1.25
CA VAL A 36 -13.27 -2.22 2.43
C VAL A 36 -14.19 -0.99 2.49
N PRO A 37 -15.43 -1.11 3.00
CA PRO A 37 -16.33 0.03 3.13
C PRO A 37 -15.76 1.14 4.00
N THR A 38 -15.78 2.38 3.48
CA THR A 38 -15.31 3.57 4.19
C THR A 38 -16.47 4.47 4.67
N GLY A 39 -16.16 5.32 5.64
CA GLY A 39 -17.00 6.39 6.16
C GLY A 39 -16.41 7.77 5.86
N ALA A 40 -16.71 8.75 6.71
CA ALA A 40 -16.18 10.10 6.56
C ALA A 40 -14.64 10.13 6.56
N GLY A 41 -14.05 10.96 5.70
CA GLY A 41 -12.59 11.08 5.58
C GLY A 41 -11.88 9.84 5.05
N ASN A 42 -12.58 8.96 4.30
CA ASN A 42 -12.06 7.69 3.78
C ASN A 42 -11.60 6.70 4.87
N ARG A 43 -12.04 6.87 6.13
CA ARG A 43 -11.73 5.92 7.21
C ARG A 43 -12.54 4.62 7.04
N PRO A 44 -11.93 3.43 7.14
CA PRO A 44 -12.68 2.16 7.16
C PRO A 44 -13.76 2.14 8.25
N ARG A 45 -14.95 1.59 7.93
CA ARG A 45 -16.05 1.46 8.91
C ARG A 45 -15.73 0.46 10.01
N SER A 46 -14.93 -0.54 9.68
CA SER A 46 -14.39 -1.54 10.61
C SER A 46 -12.87 -1.48 10.56
N ASP A 47 -12.23 -1.54 11.72
CA ASP A 47 -10.77 -1.48 11.81
C ASP A 47 -10.13 -2.73 11.16
N VAL A 48 -9.18 -2.48 10.25
CA VAL A 48 -8.29 -3.50 9.69
C VAL A 48 -7.00 -3.49 10.49
N ARG A 49 -6.72 -4.55 11.25
CA ARG A 49 -5.54 -4.64 12.12
C ARG A 49 -4.43 -5.44 11.44
N MET A 50 -3.18 -5.05 11.70
CA MET A 50 -1.98 -5.76 11.24
C MET A 50 -1.03 -6.05 12.41
N ALA A 51 -0.25 -7.12 12.29
CA ALA A 51 0.86 -7.45 13.16
C ALA A 51 2.17 -7.36 12.37
N ILE A 52 3.26 -7.03 13.04
CA ILE A 52 4.58 -6.84 12.40
C ILE A 52 5.58 -7.79 13.06
N GLU A 53 6.33 -8.50 12.22
CA GLU A 53 7.50 -9.28 12.62
C GLU A 53 8.70 -8.83 11.78
N VAL A 54 9.83 -8.59 12.43
CA VAL A 54 11.07 -8.23 11.75
C VAL A 54 11.87 -9.51 11.51
N ILE A 55 11.98 -9.90 10.24
CA ILE A 55 12.80 -11.02 9.81
C ILE A 55 14.26 -10.60 9.93
N ARG A 56 15.08 -11.40 10.64
CA ARG A 56 16.53 -11.19 10.81
C ARG A 56 17.32 -12.03 9.83
#